data_AF-A0AAW7IAI3-F1
#
_entry.id   AF-A0AAW7IAI3-F1
#
_cell.length_a   1.000
_cell.length_b   1.000
_cell.length_c   1.000
_cell.angle_alpha   90.00
_cell.angle_beta   90.00
_cell.angle_gamma   90.00
#
_symmetry.space_group_name_H-M   'P 1'
#
loop_
_entity.id
_entity.type
_entity.pdbx_description
1 polymer ?
#
loop_
_entity_poly.entity_id
_entity_poly.type
_entity_poly.pdbx_seq_one_letter_code
_entity_poly.pdbx_strand_id
1 'polypeptide(L)'
;MLFKIWFFVTVASLVIYVPTYFISNDAIDAVQEATAEDLIPITGMQGRDNERFAAFLHSEGIDTSTTFVDALEENDLFSDVEVDYVDDARVKQIDSSGLLERSGLKFVAITAKLEGGMKFAFTLGVYPKHFLRDWTFIKNVMGMEISKDDTVVSLLNSPENETIIWVLLSSKKADQRQVVEAITNPLLVSLSSKKISSEKAQNEAISSMNEMVQEGNVNQSTAEAASEAAAQTYTALPFVGKRYFNFAGGSGTGQFVTIQRDGQTKIEGCSSTDALFDDIEPSCTEFYNGPFSKAIKVFDSIYRIEQDRIYDMEEDGSPAKECEAMSEDCSVELASVDE
;
A
#
# COMPACT_ATOMS: atom_id res chain seq x y z
N MET A 1 48.80 -19.16 33.86
CA MET A 1 48.88 -19.63 32.45
C MET A 1 47.53 -20.19 31.98
N LEU A 2 46.86 -21.05 32.77
CA LEU A 2 45.52 -21.57 32.47
C LEU A 2 44.47 -20.49 32.13
N PHE A 3 44.42 -19.39 32.88
CA PHE A 3 43.45 -18.31 32.61
C PHE A 3 43.61 -17.68 31.23
N LYS A 4 44.85 -17.51 30.75
CA LYS A 4 45.11 -16.95 29.41
C LYS A 4 44.67 -17.90 28.31
N ILE A 5 44.85 -19.21 28.51
CA ILE A 5 44.42 -20.25 27.57
C ILE A 5 42.89 -20.32 27.54
N TRP A 6 42.24 -20.35 28.71
CA TRP A 6 40.78 -20.33 28.80
C TRP A 6 40.18 -19.09 28.13
N PHE A 7 40.71 -17.90 28.43
CA PHE A 7 40.24 -16.65 27.81
C PHE A 7 40.43 -16.67 26.28
N PHE A 8 41.57 -17.15 25.78
CA PHE A 8 41.78 -17.28 24.33
C PHE A 8 40.82 -18.25 23.68
N VAL A 9 40.53 -19.39 24.33
CA VAL A 9 39.56 -20.38 23.82
C VAL A 9 38.15 -19.79 23.81
N THR A 10 37.75 -19.05 24.84
CA THR A 10 36.43 -18.38 24.90
C THR A 10 36.30 -17.26 23.87
N VAL A 11 37.35 -16.45 23.68
CA VAL A 11 37.35 -15.40 22.64
C VAL A 11 37.34 -16.02 21.24
N ALA A 12 38.14 -17.06 21.00
CA ALA A 12 38.13 -17.78 19.73
C ALA A 12 36.78 -18.46 19.46
N SER A 13 36.15 -19.05 20.49
CA SER A 13 34.81 -19.62 20.35
C SER A 13 33.78 -18.55 20.05
N LEU A 14 33.83 -17.39 20.70
CA LEU A 14 32.96 -16.25 20.37
C LEU A 14 33.20 -15.77 18.93
N VAL A 15 34.44 -15.60 18.49
CA VAL A 15 34.76 -15.12 17.14
C VAL A 15 34.28 -16.08 16.04
N ILE A 16 34.25 -17.39 16.30
CA ILE A 16 33.77 -18.39 15.34
C ILE A 16 32.25 -18.57 15.44
N TYR A 17 31.72 -18.67 16.66
CA TYR A 17 30.32 -19.01 16.93
C TYR A 17 29.39 -17.82 16.72
N VAL A 18 29.84 -16.59 17.01
CA VAL A 18 29.00 -15.39 16.85
C VAL A 18 28.64 -15.15 15.38
N PRO A 19 29.57 -15.10 14.42
CA PRO A 19 29.21 -14.92 13.01
C PRO A 19 28.34 -16.07 12.48
N THR A 20 28.67 -17.33 12.80
CA THR A 20 27.86 -18.47 12.34
C THR A 20 26.44 -18.48 12.94
N TYR A 21 26.28 -18.09 14.20
CA TYR A 21 24.98 -17.97 14.86
C TYR A 21 24.12 -16.80 14.33
N PHE A 22 24.75 -15.71 13.90
CA PHE A 22 24.10 -14.56 13.27
C PHE A 22 23.78 -14.77 11.79
N ILE A 23 24.52 -15.64 11.09
CA ILE A 23 24.32 -15.95 9.66
C ILE A 23 23.35 -17.12 9.45
N SER A 24 23.20 -18.03 10.43
CA SER A 24 22.20 -19.12 10.34
C SER A 24 20.79 -18.60 10.65
N ASN A 25 19.84 -18.76 9.73
CA ASN A 25 18.43 -18.31 9.80
C ASN A 25 18.26 -16.81 9.45
N ASP A 26 18.72 -16.42 8.26
CA ASP A 26 18.70 -15.05 7.75
C ASP A 26 17.29 -14.65 7.28
N ALA A 27 17.00 -13.35 7.17
CA ALA A 27 15.68 -12.84 6.75
C ALA A 27 15.26 -13.34 5.36
N ILE A 28 16.24 -13.60 4.49
CA ILE A 28 16.05 -14.17 3.16
C ILE A 28 15.52 -15.60 3.26
N ASP A 29 16.15 -16.46 4.05
CA ASP A 29 15.73 -17.86 4.23
C ASP A 29 14.27 -17.93 4.71
N ALA A 30 13.91 -17.11 5.69
CA ALA A 30 12.54 -17.08 6.23
C ALA A 30 11.50 -16.66 5.18
N VAL A 31 11.85 -15.78 4.24
CA VAL A 31 10.97 -15.39 3.13
C VAL A 31 10.93 -16.47 2.05
N GLN A 32 12.06 -17.12 1.79
CA GLN A 32 12.14 -18.19 0.81
C GLN A 32 11.31 -19.42 1.22
N GLU A 33 11.27 -19.72 2.51
CA GLU A 33 10.49 -20.82 3.08
C GLU A 33 9.02 -20.44 3.38
N ALA A 34 8.60 -19.20 3.12
CA ALA A 34 7.27 -18.72 3.49
C ALA A 34 6.16 -19.44 2.69
N THR A 35 5.29 -20.15 3.41
CA THR A 35 4.11 -20.82 2.85
C THR A 35 2.86 -19.96 2.97
N ALA A 36 1.74 -20.41 2.39
CA ALA A 36 0.46 -19.74 2.60
C ALA A 36 0.11 -19.66 4.09
N GLU A 37 0.38 -20.70 4.86
CA GLU A 37 0.09 -20.74 6.31
C GLU A 37 0.84 -19.66 7.08
N ASP A 38 2.06 -19.32 6.66
CA ASP A 38 2.86 -18.23 7.25
C ASP A 38 2.35 -16.86 6.84
N LEU A 39 1.83 -16.74 5.61
CA LEU A 39 1.31 -15.49 5.06
C LEU A 39 -0.10 -15.16 5.58
N ILE A 40 -1.00 -16.14 5.75
CA ILE A 40 -2.39 -15.93 6.20
C ILE A 40 -2.52 -15.05 7.46
N PRO A 41 -1.71 -15.23 8.54
CA PRO A 41 -1.85 -14.40 9.74
C PRO A 41 -1.32 -12.97 9.57
N ILE A 42 -0.52 -12.70 8.53
CA ILE A 42 0.16 -11.42 8.29
C ILE A 42 -0.35 -10.68 7.05
N THR A 43 -1.12 -11.37 6.22
CA THR A 43 -1.95 -10.82 5.14
C THR A 43 -3.38 -10.68 5.64
N GLY A 44 -4.16 -9.82 5.01
CA GLY A 44 -5.59 -9.69 5.31
C GLY A 44 -5.91 -9.06 6.66
N MET A 45 -7.13 -9.31 7.15
CA MET A 45 -7.73 -8.59 8.28
C MET A 45 -7.29 -9.15 9.65
N GLN A 46 -7.10 -8.25 10.63
CA GLN A 46 -6.94 -8.66 12.02
C GLN A 46 -8.21 -9.34 12.53
N GLY A 47 -8.07 -10.54 13.12
CA GLY A 47 -9.19 -11.29 13.70
C GLY A 47 -9.84 -12.34 12.79
N ARG A 48 -9.29 -12.57 11.58
CA ARG A 48 -9.67 -13.70 10.71
C ARG A 48 -9.41 -15.03 11.42
N ASP A 49 -10.36 -15.96 11.29
CA ASP A 49 -10.14 -17.36 11.65
C ASP A 49 -9.23 -17.99 10.59
N ASN A 50 -7.92 -18.03 10.89
CA ASN A 50 -6.89 -18.47 9.96
C ASN A 50 -7.02 -19.95 9.61
N GLU A 51 -7.47 -20.80 10.54
CA GLU A 51 -7.68 -22.22 10.30
C GLU A 51 -8.84 -22.43 9.32
N ARG A 52 -9.95 -21.71 9.54
CA ARG A 52 -11.10 -21.75 8.63
C ARG A 52 -10.76 -21.20 7.25
N PHE A 53 -9.95 -20.14 7.20
CA PHE A 53 -9.51 -19.55 5.93
C PHE A 53 -8.56 -20.47 5.17
N ALA A 54 -7.58 -21.09 5.84
CA ALA A 54 -6.71 -22.10 5.23
C ALA A 54 -7.53 -23.27 4.65
N ALA A 55 -8.55 -23.75 5.39
CA ALA A 55 -9.46 -24.78 4.91
C ALA A 55 -10.26 -24.33 3.67
N PHE A 56 -10.67 -23.06 3.62
CA PHE A 56 -11.30 -22.48 2.44
C PHE A 56 -10.36 -22.45 1.23
N LEU A 57 -9.11 -21.96 1.39
CA LEU A 57 -8.13 -21.94 0.30
C LEU A 57 -7.90 -23.35 -0.26
N HIS A 58 -7.74 -24.33 0.62
CA HIS A 58 -7.62 -25.73 0.21
C HIS A 58 -8.87 -26.22 -0.55
N SER A 59 -10.07 -25.78 -0.17
CA SER A 59 -11.31 -26.15 -0.88
C SER A 59 -11.41 -25.54 -2.28
N GLU A 60 -10.79 -24.38 -2.52
CA GLU A 60 -10.68 -23.73 -3.82
C GLU A 60 -9.56 -24.31 -4.72
N GLY A 61 -8.76 -25.25 -4.16
CA GLY A 61 -7.66 -25.90 -4.86
C GLY A 61 -6.35 -25.10 -4.84
N ILE A 62 -6.22 -24.18 -3.89
CA ILE A 62 -4.99 -23.43 -3.61
C ILE A 62 -4.09 -24.32 -2.75
N ASP A 63 -2.83 -24.46 -3.16
CA ASP A 63 -1.86 -25.25 -2.42
C ASP A 63 -1.26 -24.39 -1.30
N THR A 64 -1.70 -24.63 -0.07
CA THR A 64 -1.22 -23.89 1.09
C THR A 64 0.13 -24.36 1.62
N SER A 65 0.63 -25.50 1.12
CA SER A 65 1.86 -26.14 1.59
C SER A 65 3.10 -25.78 0.77
N THR A 66 2.91 -25.28 -0.45
CA THR A 66 3.99 -24.81 -1.32
C THR A 66 4.44 -23.40 -0.89
N THR A 67 5.74 -23.13 -1.01
CA THR A 67 6.27 -21.80 -0.70
C THR A 67 5.86 -20.80 -1.79
N PHE A 68 5.75 -19.52 -1.43
CA PHE A 68 5.44 -18.49 -2.41
C PHE A 68 6.51 -18.39 -3.50
N VAL A 69 7.78 -18.64 -3.16
CA VAL A 69 8.90 -18.65 -4.11
C VAL A 69 8.76 -19.82 -5.08
N ASP A 70 8.55 -21.03 -4.58
CA ASP A 70 8.39 -22.22 -5.43
C ASP A 70 7.19 -22.05 -6.38
N ALA A 71 6.08 -21.48 -5.90
CA ALA A 71 4.91 -21.23 -6.74
C ALA A 71 5.20 -20.25 -7.89
N LEU A 72 6.08 -19.25 -7.69
CA LEU A 72 6.53 -18.38 -8.76
C LEU A 72 7.52 -19.09 -9.69
N GLU A 73 8.44 -19.91 -9.17
CA GLU A 73 9.41 -20.67 -9.97
C GLU A 73 8.73 -21.74 -10.86
N GLU A 74 7.65 -22.36 -10.38
CA GLU A 74 6.88 -23.36 -11.12
C GLU A 74 5.93 -22.75 -12.17
N ASN A 75 5.66 -21.45 -12.08
CA ASN A 75 4.77 -20.73 -12.98
C ASN A 75 5.51 -20.30 -14.26
N ASP A 76 5.06 -20.78 -15.41
CA ASP A 76 5.70 -20.56 -16.71
C ASP A 76 5.67 -19.10 -17.21
N LEU A 77 4.94 -18.22 -16.52
CA LEU A 77 4.84 -16.79 -16.83
C LEU A 77 5.83 -15.93 -16.05
N PHE A 78 6.47 -16.49 -15.02
CA PHE A 78 7.53 -15.85 -14.26
C PHE A 78 8.89 -16.41 -14.64
N SER A 79 9.92 -15.60 -14.47
CA SER A 79 11.32 -15.96 -14.73
C SER A 79 12.23 -15.15 -13.83
N ASP A 80 13.46 -15.62 -13.61
CA ASP A 80 14.45 -14.95 -12.75
C ASP A 80 13.86 -14.58 -11.37
N VAL A 81 13.33 -15.59 -10.67
CA VAL A 81 12.80 -15.43 -9.32
C VAL A 81 13.99 -15.29 -8.37
N GLU A 82 14.05 -14.18 -7.64
CA GLU A 82 15.13 -13.85 -6.70
C GLU A 82 14.53 -13.35 -5.39
N VAL A 83 15.13 -13.74 -4.26
CA VAL A 83 14.77 -13.25 -2.92
C VAL A 83 15.94 -12.49 -2.35
N ASP A 84 15.77 -11.19 -2.17
CA ASP A 84 16.85 -10.30 -1.75
C ASP A 84 16.36 -9.21 -0.80
N TYR A 85 17.32 -8.63 -0.09
CA TYR A 85 17.08 -7.42 0.69
C TYR A 85 16.68 -6.26 -0.23
N VAL A 86 15.70 -5.48 0.20
CA VAL A 86 15.30 -4.27 -0.51
C VAL A 86 16.36 -3.19 -0.32
N ASP A 87 16.78 -2.56 -1.42
CA ASP A 87 17.75 -1.47 -1.41
C ASP A 87 17.29 -0.29 -0.54
N ASP A 88 18.24 0.37 0.13
CA ASP A 88 18.02 1.52 1.03
C ASP A 88 17.17 2.64 0.40
N ALA A 89 17.25 2.83 -0.92
CA ALA A 89 16.45 3.83 -1.62
C ALA A 89 14.95 3.48 -1.62
N ARG A 90 14.62 2.20 -1.84
CA ARG A 90 13.23 1.70 -1.78
C ARG A 90 12.77 1.55 -0.33
N VAL A 91 13.66 1.17 0.58
CA VAL A 91 13.36 1.17 2.02
C VAL A 91 12.93 2.55 2.49
N LYS A 92 13.58 3.63 2.04
CA LYS A 92 13.16 5.01 2.37
C LYS A 92 11.84 5.44 1.74
N GLN A 93 11.43 4.82 0.64
CA GLN A 93 10.10 5.05 0.05
C GLN A 93 9.02 4.33 0.86
N ILE A 94 9.32 3.11 1.31
CA ILE A 94 8.43 2.26 2.10
C ILE A 94 8.33 2.74 3.57
N ASP A 95 9.43 3.26 4.11
CA ASP A 95 9.57 3.80 5.47
C ASP A 95 10.02 5.27 5.41
N SER A 96 9.20 6.13 4.81
CA SER A 96 9.45 7.58 4.70
C SER A 96 9.63 8.26 6.06
N SER A 97 9.04 7.69 7.11
CA SER A 97 9.13 8.14 8.51
C SER A 97 10.45 7.77 9.21
N GLY A 98 11.18 6.78 8.67
CA GLY A 98 12.36 6.16 9.31
C GLY A 98 12.06 5.45 10.63
N LEU A 99 10.78 5.19 10.94
CA LEU A 99 10.36 4.54 12.18
C LEU A 99 10.55 3.03 12.11
N LEU A 100 10.36 2.42 10.93
CA LEU A 100 10.48 0.98 10.73
C LEU A 100 11.97 0.55 10.77
N GLU A 101 12.89 1.33 10.19
CA GLU A 101 14.33 1.08 10.32
C GLU A 101 14.80 1.13 11.78
N ARG A 102 14.30 2.11 12.56
CA ARG A 102 14.62 2.25 14.00
C ARG A 102 14.05 1.10 14.84
N SER A 103 12.98 0.47 14.38
CA SER A 103 12.38 -0.70 15.03
C SER A 103 13.21 -1.98 14.86
N GLY A 104 14.20 -1.98 13.95
CA GLY A 104 14.97 -3.16 13.58
C GLY A 104 14.26 -4.05 12.57
N LEU A 105 13.19 -3.56 11.94
CA LEU A 105 12.52 -4.22 10.83
C LEU A 105 13.42 -4.15 9.58
N LYS A 106 13.52 -5.27 8.87
CA LYS A 106 14.20 -5.38 7.57
C LYS A 106 13.18 -5.66 6.48
N PHE A 107 13.52 -5.28 5.27
CA PHE A 107 12.67 -5.46 4.10
C PHE A 107 13.31 -6.44 3.16
N VAL A 108 12.58 -7.51 2.84
CA VAL A 108 13.01 -8.54 1.90
C VAL A 108 11.95 -8.63 0.82
N ALA A 109 12.37 -8.64 -0.44
CA ALA A 109 11.47 -8.74 -1.58
C ALA A 109 11.74 -10.02 -2.36
N ILE A 110 10.64 -10.70 -2.70
CA ILE A 110 10.61 -11.71 -3.74
C ILE A 110 10.39 -10.96 -5.05
N THR A 111 11.33 -11.04 -5.98
CA THR A 111 11.25 -10.38 -7.28
C THR A 111 11.22 -11.41 -8.39
N ALA A 112 10.51 -11.10 -9.48
CA ALA A 112 10.44 -11.96 -10.65
C ALA A 112 10.19 -11.12 -11.91
N LYS A 113 10.60 -11.63 -13.07
CA LYS A 113 10.34 -11.04 -14.37
C LYS A 113 9.16 -11.71 -15.05
N LEU A 114 8.34 -10.89 -15.70
CA LEU A 114 7.26 -11.33 -16.59
C LEU A 114 7.57 -10.94 -18.03
N GLU A 115 6.75 -11.43 -18.96
CA GLU A 115 6.81 -11.05 -20.36
C GLU A 115 6.80 -9.53 -20.57
N GLY A 116 7.39 -9.07 -21.68
CA GLY A 116 7.41 -7.66 -22.02
C GLY A 116 8.30 -6.79 -21.12
N GLY A 117 9.20 -7.39 -20.32
CA GLY A 117 10.16 -6.68 -19.47
C GLY A 117 9.56 -6.13 -18.18
N MET A 118 8.37 -6.61 -17.79
CA MET A 118 7.73 -6.24 -16.53
C MET A 118 8.42 -6.94 -15.37
N LYS A 119 8.49 -6.28 -14.21
CA LYS A 119 9.05 -6.82 -12.98
C LYS A 119 7.99 -6.82 -11.90
N PHE A 120 7.78 -7.98 -11.30
CA PHE A 120 6.98 -8.19 -10.12
C PHE A 120 7.85 -8.13 -8.87
N ALA A 121 7.32 -7.55 -7.80
CA ALA A 121 7.96 -7.54 -6.49
C ALA A 121 6.91 -7.75 -5.39
N PHE A 122 7.16 -8.71 -4.50
CA PHE A 122 6.38 -8.92 -3.29
C PHE A 122 7.27 -8.68 -2.07
N THR A 123 7.00 -7.60 -1.34
CA THR A 123 7.87 -7.10 -0.27
C THR A 123 7.29 -7.42 1.10
N LEU A 124 8.13 -7.99 1.95
CA LEU A 124 7.78 -8.43 3.29
C LEU A 124 8.64 -7.70 4.33
N GLY A 125 8.00 -7.29 5.41
CA GLY A 125 8.65 -6.79 6.61
C GLY A 125 9.06 -7.96 7.48
N VAL A 126 10.35 -8.12 7.72
CA VAL A 126 10.92 -9.24 8.45
C VAL A 126 11.70 -8.70 9.63
N TYR A 127 11.45 -9.24 10.81
CA TYR A 127 12.41 -9.05 11.88
C TYR A 127 13.47 -10.16 11.79
N PRO A 128 14.76 -9.80 11.65
CA PRO A 128 15.84 -10.78 11.62
C PRO A 128 16.16 -11.28 13.03
N LYS A 129 16.64 -12.51 13.13
CA LYS A 129 17.15 -13.09 14.37
C LYS A 129 18.17 -12.15 15.06
N HIS A 130 18.05 -12.00 16.37
CA HIS A 130 18.95 -11.18 17.18
C HIS A 130 19.35 -11.94 18.45
N PHE A 131 20.34 -11.43 19.18
CA PHE A 131 20.91 -12.11 20.37
C PHE A 131 19.87 -12.54 21.44
N LEU A 132 18.71 -11.88 21.51
CA LEU A 132 17.63 -12.20 22.45
C LEU A 132 16.38 -12.81 21.78
N ARG A 133 16.41 -13.08 20.47
CA ARG A 133 15.30 -13.71 19.74
C ARG A 133 15.83 -14.84 18.87
N ASP A 134 15.41 -16.06 19.19
CA ASP A 134 15.96 -17.28 18.60
C ASP A 134 15.50 -17.55 17.16
N TRP A 135 14.50 -16.83 16.65
CA TRP A 135 13.97 -17.01 15.30
C TRP A 135 13.75 -15.69 14.55
N THR A 136 13.90 -15.77 13.23
CA THR A 136 13.42 -14.77 12.27
C THR A 136 11.91 -14.96 12.09
N PHE A 137 11.15 -13.86 11.99
CA PHE A 137 9.73 -13.97 11.67
C PHE A 137 9.29 -12.86 10.73
N ILE A 138 8.39 -13.20 9.82
CA ILE A 138 7.75 -12.26 8.90
C ILE A 138 6.67 -11.53 9.68
N LYS A 139 6.76 -10.20 9.74
CA LYS A 139 5.86 -9.36 10.54
C LYS A 139 4.61 -8.99 9.78
N ASN A 140 4.76 -8.58 8.53
CA ASN A 140 3.69 -8.05 7.71
C ASN A 140 4.09 -8.03 6.24
N VAL A 141 3.09 -7.99 5.37
CA VAL A 141 3.28 -7.61 3.96
C VAL A 141 3.45 -6.09 3.88
N MET A 142 4.49 -5.64 3.19
CA MET A 142 4.72 -4.21 2.92
C MET A 142 4.07 -3.77 1.62
N GLY A 143 4.04 -4.64 0.63
CA GLY A 143 3.46 -4.31 -0.66
C GLY A 143 3.68 -5.40 -1.69
N MET A 144 2.87 -5.34 -2.74
CA MET A 144 3.06 -6.13 -3.94
C MET A 144 2.93 -5.17 -5.11
N GLU A 145 3.90 -5.19 -6.01
CA GLU A 145 4.03 -4.19 -7.06
C GLU A 145 4.35 -4.87 -8.38
N ILE A 146 3.88 -4.25 -9.45
CA ILE A 146 4.38 -4.51 -10.79
C ILE A 146 4.95 -3.23 -11.39
N SER A 147 6.07 -3.36 -12.07
CA SER A 147 6.79 -2.21 -12.62
C SER A 147 7.29 -2.49 -14.02
N LYS A 148 7.39 -1.41 -14.80
CA LYS A 148 8.08 -1.39 -16.09
C LYS A 148 8.56 0.02 -16.37
N ASP A 149 9.81 0.13 -16.77
CA ASP A 149 10.51 1.41 -16.93
C ASP A 149 10.42 2.22 -15.62
N ASP A 150 9.85 3.43 -15.66
CA ASP A 150 9.63 4.29 -14.49
C ASP A 150 8.21 4.22 -13.92
N THR A 151 7.37 3.31 -14.43
CA THR A 151 5.99 3.16 -13.98
C THR A 151 5.90 2.00 -13.00
N VAL A 152 5.46 2.29 -11.78
CA VAL A 152 5.22 1.31 -10.72
C VAL A 152 3.74 1.36 -10.38
N VAL A 153 3.11 0.19 -10.23
CA VAL A 153 1.72 0.06 -9.81
C VAL A 153 1.68 -0.90 -8.63
N SER A 154 1.17 -0.43 -7.50
CA SER A 154 0.85 -1.29 -6.36
C SER A 154 -0.39 -2.13 -6.68
N LEU A 155 -0.34 -3.40 -6.31
CA LEU A 155 -1.37 -4.41 -6.54
C LEU A 155 -2.26 -4.60 -5.31
N LEU A 156 -1.76 -4.33 -4.10
CA LEU A 156 -2.50 -4.51 -2.84
C LEU A 156 -3.17 -3.22 -2.36
N ASN A 157 -3.79 -2.46 -3.27
CA ASN A 157 -4.45 -1.19 -2.94
C ASN A 157 -5.82 -1.39 -2.24
N SER A 158 -6.36 -2.60 -2.27
CA SER A 158 -7.63 -2.93 -1.65
C SER A 158 -7.67 -4.39 -1.17
N PRO A 159 -8.51 -4.72 -0.16
CA PRO A 159 -8.59 -6.06 0.40
C PRO A 159 -8.96 -7.16 -0.61
N GLU A 160 -9.80 -6.84 -1.60
CA GLU A 160 -10.16 -7.77 -2.68
C GLU A 160 -8.95 -8.22 -3.51
N ASN A 161 -7.87 -7.42 -3.55
CA ASN A 161 -6.65 -7.78 -4.25
C ASN A 161 -5.77 -8.74 -3.45
N GLU A 162 -6.09 -9.05 -2.18
CA GLU A 162 -5.41 -10.12 -1.42
C GLU A 162 -5.55 -11.48 -2.14
N THR A 163 -6.62 -11.66 -2.90
CA THR A 163 -6.84 -12.85 -3.74
C THR A 163 -5.69 -13.10 -4.72
N ILE A 164 -4.97 -12.07 -5.16
CA ILE A 164 -3.80 -12.19 -6.02
C ILE A 164 -2.73 -13.07 -5.36
N ILE A 165 -2.48 -12.89 -4.05
CA ILE A 165 -1.50 -13.70 -3.29
C ILE A 165 -1.87 -15.18 -3.37
N TRP A 166 -3.15 -15.48 -3.14
CA TRP A 166 -3.61 -16.85 -3.01
C TRP A 166 -3.77 -17.56 -4.35
N VAL A 167 -4.20 -16.85 -5.40
CA VAL A 167 -4.34 -17.44 -6.73
C VAL A 167 -2.98 -17.74 -7.37
N LEU A 168 -1.91 -16.99 -7.01
CA LEU A 168 -0.54 -17.33 -7.41
C LEU A 168 -0.09 -18.70 -6.87
N LEU A 169 -0.61 -19.12 -5.72
CA LEU A 169 -0.37 -20.42 -5.10
C LEU A 169 -1.33 -21.51 -5.63
N SER A 170 -2.17 -21.21 -6.63
CA SER A 170 -3.04 -22.21 -7.23
C SER A 170 -2.24 -23.24 -8.01
N SER A 171 -2.57 -24.51 -7.81
CA SER A 171 -2.04 -25.63 -8.61
C SER A 171 -2.57 -25.65 -10.05
N LYS A 172 -3.60 -24.85 -10.36
CA LYS A 172 -4.23 -24.82 -11.69
C LYS A 172 -3.60 -23.76 -12.58
N LYS A 173 -3.02 -24.19 -13.70
CA LYS A 173 -2.42 -23.29 -14.71
C LYS A 173 -3.39 -22.24 -15.28
N ALA A 174 -4.69 -22.53 -15.33
CA ALA A 174 -5.69 -21.58 -15.79
C ALA A 174 -5.82 -20.39 -14.83
N ASP A 175 -5.89 -20.69 -13.52
CA ASP A 175 -5.96 -19.71 -12.45
C ASP A 175 -4.68 -18.86 -12.43
N GLN A 176 -3.51 -19.49 -12.59
CA GLN A 176 -2.21 -18.82 -12.71
C GLN A 176 -2.14 -17.82 -13.88
N ARG A 177 -2.70 -18.17 -15.04
CA ARG A 177 -2.76 -17.26 -16.20
C ARG A 177 -3.68 -16.06 -15.92
N GLN A 178 -4.84 -16.33 -15.33
CA GLN A 178 -5.81 -15.29 -15.00
C GLN A 178 -5.25 -14.29 -13.99
N VAL A 179 -4.54 -14.77 -12.97
CA VAL A 179 -3.92 -13.87 -11.98
C VAL A 179 -2.78 -13.06 -12.57
N VAL A 180 -1.96 -13.62 -13.47
CA VAL A 180 -0.92 -12.83 -14.16
C VAL A 180 -1.54 -11.75 -15.05
N GLU A 181 -2.66 -12.02 -15.70
CA GLU A 181 -3.40 -10.99 -16.43
C GLU A 181 -3.94 -9.90 -15.48
N ALA A 182 -4.49 -10.29 -14.32
CA ALA A 182 -4.94 -9.34 -13.29
C ALA A 182 -3.78 -8.50 -12.71
N ILE A 183 -2.59 -9.09 -12.59
CA ILE A 183 -1.37 -8.41 -12.13
C ILE A 183 -0.86 -7.42 -13.19
N THR A 184 -0.89 -7.79 -14.47
CA THR A 184 -0.27 -6.98 -15.54
C THR A 184 -1.18 -5.90 -16.10
N ASN A 185 -2.50 -6.11 -16.12
CA ASN A 185 -3.47 -5.18 -16.70
C ASN A 185 -3.41 -3.76 -16.10
N PRO A 186 -3.34 -3.56 -14.77
CA PRO A 186 -3.22 -2.23 -14.17
C PRO A 186 -2.01 -1.44 -14.69
N LEU A 187 -0.87 -2.10 -14.86
CA LEU A 187 0.34 -1.48 -15.40
C LEU A 187 0.20 -1.14 -16.88
N LEU A 188 -0.39 -2.03 -17.69
CA LEU A 188 -0.62 -1.77 -19.11
C LEU A 188 -1.56 -0.58 -19.32
N VAL A 189 -2.61 -0.47 -18.50
CA VAL A 189 -3.51 0.69 -18.49
C VAL A 189 -2.75 1.97 -18.16
N SER A 190 -1.94 1.97 -17.09
CA SER A 190 -1.11 3.11 -16.68
C SER A 190 -0.08 3.53 -17.75
N LEU A 191 0.58 2.57 -18.39
CA LEU A 191 1.51 2.84 -19.49
C LEU A 191 0.79 3.44 -20.71
N SER A 192 -0.40 2.94 -21.04
CA SER A 192 -1.19 3.43 -22.16
C SER A 192 -1.67 4.87 -21.94
N SER A 193 -2.13 5.20 -20.72
CA SER A 193 -2.57 6.55 -20.38
C SER A 193 -1.41 7.55 -20.41
N LYS A 194 -0.23 7.16 -19.90
CA LYS A 194 1.00 7.98 -19.97
C LYS A 194 1.41 8.25 -21.41
N LYS A 195 1.30 7.26 -22.31
CA LYS A 195 1.60 7.41 -23.73
C LYS A 195 0.61 8.36 -24.43
N ILE A 196 -0.69 8.20 -24.19
CA ILE A 196 -1.73 9.08 -24.75
C ILE A 196 -1.54 10.53 -24.26
N SER A 197 -1.21 10.72 -22.98
CA SER A 197 -0.92 12.03 -22.40
C SER A 197 0.30 12.68 -23.05
N SER A 198 1.38 11.91 -23.26
CA SER A 198 2.59 12.37 -23.95
C SER A 198 2.32 12.75 -25.42
N GLU A 199 1.54 11.94 -26.14
CA GLU A 199 1.15 12.22 -27.54
C GLU A 199 0.24 13.46 -27.65
N LYS A 200 -0.67 13.65 -26.69
CA LYS A 200 -1.53 14.84 -26.62
C LYS A 200 -0.71 16.11 -26.32
N ALA A 201 0.19 16.06 -25.34
CA ALA A 201 1.09 17.17 -25.02
C ALA A 201 2.02 17.52 -26.20
N GLN A 202 2.48 16.52 -26.95
CA GLN A 202 3.29 16.74 -28.14
C GLN A 202 2.48 17.37 -29.29
N ASN A 203 1.24 16.93 -29.51
CA ASN A 203 0.34 17.52 -30.51
C ASN A 203 -0.09 18.94 -30.13
N GLU A 204 -0.33 19.22 -28.86
CA GLU A 204 -0.60 20.58 -28.36
C GLU A 204 0.63 21.47 -28.52
N ALA A 205 1.85 20.99 -28.22
CA ALA A 205 3.08 21.73 -28.47
C ALA A 205 3.31 22.04 -29.97
N ILE A 206 3.00 21.08 -30.86
CA ILE A 206 3.05 21.29 -32.32
C ILE A 206 1.98 22.28 -32.77
N SER A 207 0.78 22.23 -32.17
CA SER A 207 -0.31 23.19 -32.44
C SER A 207 0.06 24.61 -31.98
N SER A 208 0.63 24.76 -30.79
CA SER A 208 1.11 26.05 -30.28
C SER A 208 2.29 26.62 -31.09
N MET A 209 3.15 25.76 -31.66
CA MET A 209 4.18 26.20 -32.62
C MET A 209 3.56 26.68 -33.95
N ASN A 210 2.42 26.14 -34.37
CA ASN A 210 1.69 26.60 -35.56
C ASN A 210 0.85 27.87 -35.28
N GLU A 211 0.33 28.05 -34.07
CA GLU A 211 -0.37 29.27 -33.64
C GLU A 211 0.59 30.47 -33.50
N MET A 212 1.87 30.23 -33.18
CA MET A 212 2.90 31.27 -33.15
C MET A 212 3.23 31.87 -34.54
N VAL A 213 2.63 31.35 -35.63
CA VAL A 213 2.73 31.89 -37.00
C VAL A 213 1.50 32.73 -37.38
N GLN A 214 0.45 32.78 -36.56
CA GLN A 214 -0.76 33.57 -36.86
C GLN A 214 -1.38 34.21 -35.61
N GLU A 215 -0.70 35.17 -35.00
CA GLU A 215 -1.42 36.19 -34.21
C GLU A 215 -0.84 37.60 -34.48
N GLY A 216 -1.63 38.38 -35.21
CA GLY A 216 -1.56 39.83 -35.22
C GLY A 216 -2.86 40.40 -34.68
N ASN A 217 -2.77 41.14 -33.56
CA ASN A 217 -3.75 42.09 -33.00
C ASN A 217 -5.07 41.47 -32.47
N VAL A 218 -5.56 41.74 -31.23
CA VAL A 218 -5.87 43.05 -30.63
C VAL A 218 -5.97 42.96 -29.08
N ASN A 219 -5.55 44.03 -28.41
CA ASN A 219 -5.64 44.38 -26.97
C ASN A 219 -7.05 44.52 -26.37
N GLN A 220 -7.19 44.24 -25.05
CA GLN A 220 -7.64 45.15 -23.94
C GLN A 220 -7.89 44.33 -22.66
N SER A 221 -7.11 44.48 -21.57
CA SER A 221 -7.33 45.33 -20.36
C SER A 221 -8.75 45.20 -19.76
N THR A 222 -8.99 44.90 -18.47
CA THR A 222 -8.64 45.72 -17.27
C THR A 222 -8.91 44.95 -15.96
N ALA A 223 -8.11 45.25 -14.91
CA ALA A 223 -8.26 45.28 -13.43
C ALA A 223 -9.56 44.74 -12.74
N GLU A 224 -9.64 44.36 -11.46
CA GLU A 224 -8.95 44.81 -10.23
C GLU A 224 -9.35 43.89 -9.05
N ALA A 225 -8.79 44.17 -7.87
CA ALA A 225 -8.65 43.30 -6.70
C ALA A 225 -9.80 43.31 -5.67
N ALA A 226 -9.62 42.39 -4.70
CA ALA A 226 -10.02 42.43 -3.29
C ALA A 226 -11.47 42.07 -2.91
N SER A 227 -11.59 41.10 -1.98
CA SER A 227 -12.10 41.37 -0.63
C SER A 227 -12.40 40.06 0.11
N GLU A 228 -11.54 39.74 1.06
CA GLU A 228 -11.78 38.84 2.17
C GLU A 228 -12.58 39.60 3.24
N ALA A 229 -13.80 39.15 3.58
CA ALA A 229 -14.49 39.55 4.81
C ALA A 229 -15.56 38.53 5.20
N ALA A 230 -15.44 38.10 6.46
CA ALA A 230 -16.18 37.05 7.13
C ALA A 230 -17.71 37.20 7.08
N ALA A 231 -18.38 36.09 6.75
CA ALA A 231 -19.74 35.82 7.17
C ALA A 231 -19.71 34.57 8.05
N GLN A 232 -20.14 34.72 9.31
CA GLN A 232 -20.39 33.61 10.22
C GLN A 232 -21.49 32.74 9.60
N THR A 233 -21.07 31.61 9.02
CA THR A 233 -21.93 30.69 8.31
C THR A 233 -22.70 29.84 9.32
N TYR A 234 -24.03 29.77 9.18
CA TYR A 234 -24.69 28.46 9.29
C TYR A 234 -23.85 27.53 8.43
N THR A 235 -23.05 26.64 9.04
CA THR A 235 -22.09 25.84 8.29
C THR A 235 -22.90 25.02 7.30
N ALA A 236 -22.92 25.46 6.03
CA ALA A 236 -23.54 24.70 4.96
C ALA A 236 -22.83 23.36 4.98
N LEU A 237 -23.57 22.29 5.29
CA LEU A 237 -23.02 20.96 5.33
C LEU A 237 -22.52 20.64 3.91
N PRO A 238 -21.28 20.16 3.76
CA PRO A 238 -20.68 19.93 2.44
C PRO A 238 -21.47 18.92 1.63
N PHE A 239 -22.08 17.94 2.30
CA PHE A 239 -23.09 17.04 1.76
C PHE A 239 -23.93 16.48 2.91
N VAL A 240 -24.99 15.74 2.57
CA VAL A 240 -25.78 14.94 3.50
C VAL A 240 -25.81 13.51 2.96
N GLY A 241 -25.54 12.52 3.82
CA GLY A 241 -25.44 11.10 3.45
C GLY A 241 -24.07 10.50 3.78
N LYS A 242 -23.86 9.25 3.36
CA LYS A 242 -22.61 8.49 3.56
C LYS A 242 -21.75 8.55 2.28
N ARG A 243 -20.46 8.83 2.44
CA ARG A 243 -19.46 8.87 1.35
C ARG A 243 -18.24 8.03 1.72
N TYR A 244 -17.67 7.39 0.71
CA TYR A 244 -16.45 6.60 0.84
C TYR A 244 -15.21 7.44 0.52
N PHE A 245 -14.12 7.17 1.24
CA PHE A 245 -12.79 7.71 0.94
C PHE A 245 -11.67 6.78 1.43
N ASN A 246 -10.46 6.97 0.91
CA ASN A 246 -9.24 6.30 1.37
C ASN A 246 -8.02 7.14 1.01
N PHE A 247 -7.15 7.46 1.97
CA PHE A 247 -5.87 8.14 1.70
C PHE A 247 -4.84 7.11 1.20
N ALA A 248 -4.10 7.44 0.15
CA ALA A 248 -3.16 6.52 -0.50
C ALA A 248 -2.13 5.97 0.50
N GLY A 249 -2.17 4.66 0.78
CA GLY A 249 -1.15 3.98 1.59
C GLY A 249 -1.66 3.09 2.74
N GLY A 250 -2.96 3.02 3.01
CA GLY A 250 -3.52 2.10 4.02
C GLY A 250 -4.05 0.79 3.42
N SER A 251 -3.46 -0.36 3.77
CA SER A 251 -3.73 -1.67 3.13
C SER A 251 -4.94 -2.47 3.67
N GLY A 252 -6.02 -1.87 4.20
CA GLY A 252 -7.04 -2.74 4.81
C GLY A 252 -8.37 -2.22 5.35
N THR A 253 -8.77 -0.95 5.20
CA THR A 253 -10.06 -0.48 5.76
C THR A 253 -10.75 0.50 4.82
N GLY A 254 -12.01 0.23 4.46
CA GLY A 254 -12.82 1.24 3.78
C GLY A 254 -13.22 2.33 4.77
N GLN A 255 -12.86 3.58 4.51
CA GLN A 255 -13.23 4.70 5.38
C GLN A 255 -14.47 5.40 4.85
N PHE A 256 -15.34 5.79 5.77
CA PHE A 256 -16.60 6.43 5.47
C PHE A 256 -16.80 7.66 6.31
N VAL A 257 -17.37 8.68 5.69
CA VAL A 257 -17.86 9.88 6.36
C VAL A 257 -19.36 9.98 6.12
N THR A 258 -20.11 10.11 7.21
CA THR A 258 -21.56 10.28 7.17
C THR A 258 -21.92 11.61 7.81
N ILE A 259 -22.62 12.48 7.07
CA ILE A 259 -23.15 13.75 7.58
C ILE A 259 -24.67 13.70 7.55
N GLN A 260 -25.30 13.81 8.72
CA GLN A 260 -26.75 13.86 8.87
C GLN A 260 -27.29 15.27 8.67
N ARG A 261 -28.61 15.41 8.42
CA ARG A 261 -29.26 16.72 8.16
C ARG A 261 -29.19 17.69 9.33
N ASP A 262 -29.07 17.17 10.55
CA ASP A 262 -28.90 17.95 11.78
C ASP A 262 -27.45 18.37 12.02
N GLY A 263 -26.53 17.98 11.14
CA GLY A 263 -25.11 18.24 11.24
C GLY A 263 -24.34 17.23 12.08
N GLN A 264 -24.98 16.16 12.59
CA GLN A 264 -24.23 15.07 13.22
C GLN A 264 -23.33 14.39 12.18
N THR A 265 -22.04 14.34 12.46
CA THR A 265 -21.01 13.76 11.58
C THR A 265 -20.38 12.55 12.23
N LYS A 266 -20.29 11.45 11.49
CA LYS A 266 -19.62 10.22 11.88
C LYS A 266 -18.52 9.89 10.88
N ILE A 267 -17.33 9.55 11.37
CA ILE A 267 -16.23 9.03 10.56
C ILE A 267 -15.89 7.64 11.09
N GLU A 268 -15.89 6.65 10.20
CA GLU A 268 -15.72 5.25 10.57
C GLU A 268 -14.87 4.51 9.55
N GLY A 269 -14.05 3.57 10.02
CA GLY A 269 -13.35 2.61 9.20
C GLY A 269 -14.03 1.25 9.34
N CYS A 270 -14.53 0.69 8.24
CA CYS A 270 -15.17 -0.62 8.25
C CYS A 270 -14.26 -1.66 7.58
N SER A 271 -14.25 -2.86 8.15
CA SER A 271 -13.67 -4.06 7.52
C SER A 271 -14.48 -4.48 6.30
N SER A 272 -13.85 -5.04 5.26
CA SER A 272 -14.54 -5.47 4.03
C SER A 272 -15.14 -6.89 4.08
N THR A 273 -14.97 -7.64 5.17
CA THR A 273 -15.61 -8.97 5.32
C THR A 273 -17.13 -8.93 5.29
N ASP A 274 -17.72 -7.84 5.75
CA ASP A 274 -19.17 -7.79 5.98
C ASP A 274 -19.96 -7.46 4.70
N ALA A 275 -19.27 -7.17 3.58
CA ALA A 275 -19.84 -7.05 2.25
C ALA A 275 -19.76 -8.36 1.42
N LEU A 276 -19.12 -9.42 1.94
CA LEU A 276 -19.01 -10.73 1.28
C LEU A 276 -19.96 -11.78 1.87
N PHE A 277 -20.65 -11.47 2.97
CA PHE A 277 -21.65 -12.33 3.59
C PHE A 277 -22.93 -11.53 3.82
N ASP A 278 -24.00 -11.84 3.10
CA ASP A 278 -25.30 -11.11 3.07
C ASP A 278 -26.02 -10.97 4.45
N ASP A 279 -25.49 -11.53 5.54
CA ASP A 279 -26.20 -11.66 6.83
C ASP A 279 -25.46 -11.07 8.06
N ILE A 280 -24.36 -10.33 7.90
CA ILE A 280 -23.60 -9.77 9.05
C ILE A 280 -23.49 -8.24 8.95
N GLU A 281 -23.95 -7.53 9.99
CA GLU A 281 -23.79 -6.08 10.09
C GLU A 281 -22.29 -5.70 10.16
N PRO A 282 -21.83 -4.70 9.39
CA PRO A 282 -20.41 -4.37 9.31
C PRO A 282 -19.82 -3.92 10.64
N SER A 283 -18.73 -4.57 11.05
CA SER A 283 -17.94 -4.18 12.22
C SER A 283 -17.08 -2.95 11.90
N CYS A 284 -17.71 -1.78 11.97
CA CYS A 284 -17.04 -0.50 11.77
C CYS A 284 -16.42 0.01 13.07
N THR A 285 -15.17 0.45 13.01
CA THR A 285 -14.54 1.23 14.07
C THR A 285 -14.88 2.69 13.88
N GLU A 286 -15.52 3.30 14.87
CA GLU A 286 -15.83 4.73 14.87
C GLU A 286 -14.59 5.53 15.27
N PHE A 287 -14.15 6.42 14.39
CA PHE A 287 -13.02 7.32 14.63
C PHE A 287 -13.48 8.70 15.12
N TYR A 288 -14.70 9.09 14.77
CA TYR A 288 -15.32 10.33 15.23
C TYR A 288 -16.85 10.23 15.20
N ASN A 289 -17.50 10.82 16.20
CA ASN A 289 -18.94 11.02 16.23
C ASN A 289 -19.28 12.28 17.02
N GLY A 290 -19.69 13.31 16.31
CA GLY A 290 -19.91 14.63 16.88
C GLY A 290 -20.51 15.62 15.88
N PRO A 291 -20.73 16.88 16.30
CA PRO A 291 -21.25 17.91 15.41
C PRO A 291 -20.26 18.23 14.28
N PHE A 292 -20.77 18.48 13.08
CA PHE A 292 -19.96 18.84 11.93
C PHE A 292 -19.11 20.08 12.24
N SER A 293 -17.83 19.98 11.90
CA SER A 293 -16.92 21.11 11.82
C SER A 293 -16.09 20.97 10.55
N LYS A 294 -15.64 22.10 9.99
CA LYS A 294 -14.84 22.09 8.76
C LYS A 294 -13.51 21.36 8.92
N ALA A 295 -13.02 21.19 10.14
CA ALA A 295 -11.79 20.49 10.49
C ALA A 295 -12.08 19.57 11.68
N ILE A 296 -12.06 18.26 11.43
CA ILE A 296 -12.41 17.22 12.40
C ILE A 296 -11.13 16.50 12.81
N LYS A 297 -10.78 16.57 14.09
CA LYS A 297 -9.64 15.82 14.63
C LYS A 297 -10.02 14.35 14.79
N VAL A 298 -9.21 13.47 14.20
CA VAL A 298 -9.34 12.02 14.23
C VAL A 298 -7.98 11.42 14.63
N PHE A 299 -7.90 10.71 15.75
CA PHE A 299 -6.64 10.20 16.33
C PHE A 299 -5.45 11.18 16.19
N ASP A 300 -4.54 10.91 15.26
CA ASP A 300 -3.29 11.64 15.01
C ASP A 300 -3.36 12.63 13.82
N SER A 301 -4.53 12.81 13.20
CA SER A 301 -4.76 13.61 11.99
C SER A 301 -5.92 14.62 12.13
N ILE A 302 -5.97 15.61 11.24
CA ILE A 302 -7.11 16.53 11.09
C ILE A 302 -7.69 16.42 9.69
N TYR A 303 -8.96 16.00 9.60
CA TYR A 303 -9.66 15.90 8.33
C TYR A 303 -10.44 17.18 8.03
N ARG A 304 -10.19 17.79 6.88
CA ARG A 304 -11.02 18.86 6.32
C ARG A 304 -11.93 18.30 5.24
N ILE A 305 -13.22 18.42 5.47
CA ILE A 305 -14.24 17.87 4.56
C ILE A 305 -14.85 19.00 3.74
N GLU A 306 -14.74 18.85 2.42
CA GLU A 306 -15.40 19.69 1.43
C GLU A 306 -16.46 18.89 0.68
N GLN A 307 -17.08 19.52 -0.31
CA GLN A 307 -18.28 19.01 -0.96
C GLN A 307 -18.05 17.66 -1.66
N ASP A 308 -16.93 17.53 -2.36
CA ASP A 308 -16.54 16.37 -3.15
C ASP A 308 -15.17 15.79 -2.75
N ARG A 309 -14.48 16.38 -1.77
CA ARG A 309 -13.14 15.98 -1.36
C ARG A 309 -12.97 16.00 0.15
N ILE A 310 -12.05 15.16 0.63
CA ILE A 310 -11.57 15.18 2.00
C ILE A 310 -10.05 15.31 2.00
N TYR A 311 -9.54 16.14 2.90
CA TYR A 311 -8.13 16.49 3.02
C TYR A 311 -7.57 16.00 4.35
N ASP A 312 -6.36 15.46 4.34
CA ASP A 312 -5.61 15.16 5.57
C ASP A 312 -4.61 16.29 5.88
N MET A 313 -4.66 16.80 7.11
CA MET A 313 -3.92 17.98 7.57
C MET A 313 -3.28 17.76 8.94
N GLU A 314 -2.17 18.45 9.18
CA GLU A 314 -1.51 18.56 10.48
C GLU A 314 -2.25 19.53 11.42
N GLU A 315 -1.82 19.58 12.69
CA GLU A 315 -2.39 20.49 13.70
C GLU A 315 -2.22 21.99 13.37
N ASP A 316 -1.24 22.35 12.56
CA ASP A 316 -1.00 23.73 12.11
C ASP A 316 -1.78 24.09 10.82
N GLY A 317 -2.54 23.14 10.27
CA GLY A 317 -3.34 23.30 9.07
C GLY A 317 -2.54 23.17 7.76
N SER A 318 -1.26 22.77 7.82
CA SER A 318 -0.54 22.33 6.63
C SER A 318 -1.08 20.98 6.15
N PRO A 319 -0.87 20.61 4.87
CA PRO A 319 -1.06 19.23 4.44
C PRO A 319 -0.26 18.28 5.35
N ALA A 320 -0.77 17.05 5.55
CA ALA A 320 -0.04 16.02 6.27
C ALA A 320 1.38 15.85 5.71
N LYS A 321 2.40 15.77 6.58
CA LYS A 321 3.82 15.70 6.17
C LYS A 321 4.11 14.55 5.20
N GLU A 322 3.32 13.50 5.29
CA GLU A 322 3.44 12.29 4.47
C GLU A 322 3.14 12.58 2.98
N CYS A 323 2.26 13.54 2.65
CA CYS A 323 1.96 13.87 1.25
C CYS A 323 2.70 15.11 0.70
N GLU A 324 3.27 16.00 1.54
CA GLU A 324 4.30 16.95 1.08
C GLU A 324 5.55 16.21 0.54
N ALA A 325 5.91 15.08 1.17
CA ALA A 325 7.04 14.25 0.75
C ALA A 325 6.79 13.53 -0.60
N MET A 326 5.52 13.32 -0.96
CA MET A 326 5.11 12.61 -2.19
C MET A 326 4.82 13.55 -3.38
N SER A 327 4.82 14.88 -3.19
CA SER A 327 4.35 15.85 -4.21
C SER A 327 2.94 15.55 -4.74
N GLU A 328 2.10 14.93 -3.91
CA GLU A 328 0.69 14.65 -4.19
C GLU A 328 -0.19 15.55 -3.32
N ASP A 329 -1.34 15.98 -3.84
CA ASP A 329 -2.35 16.65 -3.02
C ASP A 329 -2.83 15.66 -1.95
N CYS A 330 -2.73 16.01 -0.65
CA CYS A 330 -3.26 15.26 0.50
C CYS A 330 -4.80 15.24 0.50
N SER A 331 -5.42 14.90 -0.63
CA SER A 331 -6.87 14.94 -0.80
C SER A 331 -7.35 13.81 -1.69
N VAL A 332 -8.46 13.22 -1.30
CA VAL A 332 -9.13 12.17 -2.06
C VAL A 332 -10.57 12.57 -2.34
N GLU A 333 -11.09 12.08 -3.46
CA GLU A 333 -12.49 12.31 -3.84
C GLU A 333 -13.42 11.47 -2.97
N LEU A 334 -14.55 12.08 -2.61
CA LEU A 334 -15.63 11.44 -1.87
C LEU A 334 -16.54 10.70 -2.86
N ALA A 335 -16.43 9.37 -2.90
CA ALA A 335 -17.31 8.56 -3.74
C ALA A 335 -18.70 8.41 -3.10
N SER A 336 -19.77 8.49 -3.90
CA SER A 336 -21.10 8.03 -3.48
C SER A 336 -21.06 6.55 -3.17
N VAL A 337 -21.63 6.19 -2.03
CA VAL A 337 -22.05 4.82 -1.78
C VAL A 337 -23.51 4.78 -2.21
N ASP A 338 -23.82 4.14 -3.34
CA ASP A 338 -25.21 3.89 -3.71
C ASP A 338 -25.81 2.91 -2.69
N GLU A 339 -26.94 3.29 -2.08
CA GLU A 339 -27.68 2.49 -1.08
C GLU A 339 -28.29 1.21 -1.66
#